data_AF-A0A958H7V9-F1
#
_entry.id   AF-A0A958H7V9-F1
#
_cell.length_a   1.000
_cell.length_b   1.000
_cell.length_c   1.000
_cell.angle_alpha   90.00
_cell.angle_beta   90.00
_cell.angle_gamma   90.00
#
_symmetry.space_group_name_H-M   'P 1'
#
loop_
_entity.id
_entity.type
_entity.pdbx_description
1 polymer ?
#
loop_
_entity_poly.entity_id
_entity_poly.type
_entity_poly.pdbx_seq_one_letter_code
_entity_poly.pdbx_strand_id
1 'polypeptide(L)'
;MIANLLVLLLFVGLIVLFGWLCYRSIRSGKMWVKIVGGIGFALLTLVFVGIAFMGGKGVAAVYFPGAPDAPDLTVAATPEQIARGQYLVNLSCIGCHSAVGPDGAPSMQHPLSGGTNMSASEGFGFIGAMVAENLTPGGKLAGYSDGEIFRAIRNAVNQDGHNLGFMSFLPYGQLSDADTEAIIAYLRSLPPAESSTQTGDK
;
A
#
# COMPACT_ATOMS: atom_id res chain seq x y z
N MET A 1 -5.92 16.34 -8.69
CA MET A 1 -5.17 15.37 -9.53
C MET A 1 -5.05 15.81 -10.99
N ILE A 2 -6.14 16.07 -11.72
CA ILE A 2 -6.11 16.42 -13.17
C ILE A 2 -5.26 17.67 -13.46
N ALA A 3 -5.44 18.76 -12.71
CA ALA A 3 -4.65 19.98 -12.90
C ALA A 3 -3.13 19.75 -12.73
N ASN A 4 -2.72 18.94 -11.74
CA ASN A 4 -1.32 18.63 -11.50
C ASN A 4 -0.72 17.75 -12.61
N LEU A 5 -1.51 16.83 -13.18
CA LEU A 5 -1.13 16.05 -14.35
C LEU A 5 -0.93 16.94 -15.59
N LEU A 6 -1.85 17.88 -15.83
CA LEU A 6 -1.73 18.83 -16.95
C LEU A 6 -0.48 19.71 -16.83
N VAL A 7 -0.16 20.18 -15.61
CA VAL A 7 1.07 20.94 -15.35
C VAL A 7 2.32 20.09 -15.58
N LEU A 8 2.32 18.82 -15.18
CA LEU A 8 3.44 17.92 -15.40
C LEU A 8 3.64 17.62 -16.89
N LEU A 9 2.56 17.42 -17.65
CA LEU A 9 2.61 17.25 -19.10
C LEU A 9 3.13 18.51 -19.82
N LEU A 10 2.75 19.70 -19.38
CA LEU A 10 3.30 20.96 -19.88
C LEU A 10 4.83 21.00 -19.70
N PHE A 11 5.32 20.64 -18.50
CA PHE A 11 6.76 20.61 -18.24
C PHE A 11 7.50 19.57 -19.09
N VAL A 12 6.92 18.39 -19.28
CA VAL A 12 7.46 17.38 -20.22
C VAL A 12 7.54 17.95 -21.63
N GLY A 13 6.50 18.67 -22.09
CA GLY A 13 6.51 19.35 -23.39
C GLY A 13 7.63 20.39 -23.52
N LEU A 14 7.86 21.20 -22.47
CA LEU A 14 8.95 22.18 -22.42
C LEU A 14 10.33 21.51 -22.43
N ILE A 15 10.51 20.41 -21.71
CA ILE A 15 11.76 19.62 -21.70
C ILE A 15 12.07 19.13 -23.12
N VAL A 16 11.07 18.57 -23.81
CA VAL A 16 11.22 18.08 -25.19
C VAL A 16 11.55 19.24 -26.14
N LEU A 17 10.84 20.37 -26.03
CA LEU A 17 11.06 21.55 -26.85
C LEU A 17 12.47 22.11 -26.69
N PHE A 18 12.93 22.34 -25.45
CA PHE A 18 14.25 22.91 -25.20
C PHE A 18 15.38 21.91 -25.49
N GLY A 19 15.16 20.61 -25.24
CA GLY A 19 16.09 19.57 -25.65
C GLY A 19 16.27 19.53 -27.18
N TRP A 20 15.17 19.65 -27.93
CA TRP A 20 15.19 19.73 -29.39
C TRP A 20 15.88 21.01 -29.88
N LEU A 21 15.61 22.17 -29.27
CA LEU A 21 16.26 23.44 -29.60
C LEU A 21 17.77 23.40 -29.31
N CYS A 22 18.19 22.80 -28.20
CA CYS A 22 19.59 22.56 -27.86
C CYS A 22 20.29 21.72 -28.95
N TYR A 23 19.69 20.58 -29.31
CA TYR A 23 20.18 19.71 -30.37
C TYR A 23 20.32 20.43 -31.72
N ARG A 24 19.29 21.21 -32.10
CA ARG A 24 19.30 22.01 -33.32
C ARG A 24 20.39 23.09 -33.27
N SER A 25 20.64 23.68 -32.11
CA SER A 25 21.67 24.70 -31.91
C SER A 25 23.08 24.14 -32.10
N ILE A 26 23.35 22.94 -31.56
CA ILE A 26 24.65 22.26 -31.67
C ILE A 26 24.96 21.87 -33.12
N ARG A 27 23.93 21.59 -33.93
CA ARG A 27 24.06 21.29 -35.37
C ARG A 27 24.16 22.52 -36.28
N SER A 28 24.09 23.74 -35.75
CA SER A 28 24.21 24.97 -36.56
C SER A 28 25.59 25.10 -37.20
N GLY A 29 25.68 25.65 -38.41
CA GLY A 29 26.98 26.00 -39.02
C GLY A 29 27.69 27.18 -38.33
N LYS A 30 26.97 27.99 -37.54
CA LYS A 30 27.51 29.20 -36.90
C LYS A 30 27.99 28.89 -35.48
N MET A 31 29.28 29.13 -35.21
CA MET A 31 29.94 28.87 -33.92
C MET A 31 29.21 29.49 -32.73
N TRP A 32 28.79 30.76 -32.84
CA TRP A 32 28.12 31.47 -31.73
C TRP A 32 26.74 30.88 -31.39
N VAL A 33 26.02 30.35 -32.39
CA VAL A 33 24.73 29.67 -32.17
C VAL A 33 24.93 28.37 -31.41
N LYS A 34 26.00 27.61 -31.72
CA LYS A 34 26.33 26.39 -30.99
C LYS A 34 26.59 26.66 -29.51
N ILE A 35 27.36 27.70 -29.22
CA ILE A 35 27.77 28.01 -27.85
C ILE A 35 26.61 28.65 -27.08
N VAL A 36 26.10 29.79 -27.56
CA VAL A 36 25.09 30.57 -26.83
C VAL A 36 23.76 29.81 -26.76
N GLY A 37 23.27 29.32 -27.91
CA GLY A 37 22.02 28.59 -27.97
C GLY A 37 22.13 27.18 -27.37
N GLY A 38 23.25 26.48 -27.59
CA GLY A 38 23.46 25.16 -26.99
C GLY A 38 23.51 25.21 -25.46
N ILE A 39 24.31 26.11 -24.89
CA ILE A 39 24.39 26.27 -23.43
C ILE A 39 23.06 26.78 -22.87
N GLY A 40 22.46 27.80 -23.49
CA GLY A 40 21.20 28.39 -23.02
C GLY A 40 20.04 27.38 -22.99
N PHE A 41 19.84 26.64 -24.09
CA PHE A 41 18.78 25.63 -24.15
C PHE A 41 19.09 24.40 -23.30
N ALA A 42 20.37 24.02 -23.13
CA ALA A 42 20.75 22.96 -22.19
C ALA A 42 20.40 23.35 -20.75
N LEU A 43 20.73 24.57 -20.32
CA LEU A 43 20.39 25.06 -18.99
C LEU A 43 18.88 25.11 -18.76
N LEU A 44 18.11 25.62 -19.73
CA LEU A 44 16.64 25.63 -19.67
C LEU A 44 16.08 24.21 -19.55
N THR A 45 16.62 23.26 -20.33
CA THR A 45 16.21 21.85 -20.25
C THR A 45 16.45 21.30 -18.83
N LEU A 46 17.63 21.53 -18.26
CA LEU A 46 17.95 21.09 -16.90
C LEU A 46 17.04 21.72 -15.83
N VAL A 47 16.71 23.00 -15.97
CA VAL A 47 15.77 23.69 -15.06
C VAL A 47 14.40 23.03 -15.10
N PHE A 48 13.84 22.78 -16.28
CA PHE A 48 12.51 22.15 -16.38
C PHE A 48 12.52 20.69 -15.94
N VAL A 49 13.61 19.95 -16.17
CA VAL A 49 13.79 18.60 -15.60
C VAL A 49 13.77 18.66 -14.07
N GLY A 50 14.50 19.61 -13.47
CA GLY A 50 14.51 19.80 -12.01
C GLY A 50 13.13 20.14 -11.44
N ILE A 51 12.41 21.06 -12.09
CA ILE A 51 11.04 21.44 -11.69
C ILE A 51 10.08 20.27 -11.84
N ALA A 52 10.11 19.54 -12.96
CA ALA A 52 9.27 18.36 -13.17
C ALA A 52 9.56 17.28 -12.13
N PHE A 53 10.82 17.06 -11.79
CA PHE A 53 11.23 16.11 -10.77
C PHE A 53 10.75 16.52 -9.37
N MET A 54 11.00 17.76 -8.94
CA MET A 54 10.54 18.26 -7.64
C MET A 54 9.01 18.30 -7.55
N GLY A 55 8.34 18.78 -8.59
CA GLY A 55 6.89 18.81 -8.69
C GLY A 55 6.29 17.40 -8.66
N GLY A 56 6.88 16.47 -9.41
CA GLY A 56 6.50 15.06 -9.40
C GLY A 56 6.63 14.42 -8.01
N LYS A 57 7.75 14.68 -7.31
CA LYS A 57 7.93 14.24 -5.91
C LYS A 57 6.91 14.85 -4.96
N GLY A 58 6.60 16.14 -5.09
CA GLY A 58 5.60 16.80 -4.25
C GLY A 58 4.19 16.25 -4.47
N VAL A 59 3.79 16.06 -5.74
CA VAL A 59 2.53 15.42 -6.10
C VAL A 59 2.48 13.99 -5.53
N ALA A 60 3.55 13.22 -5.68
CA ALA A 60 3.62 11.88 -5.12
C ALA A 60 3.46 11.88 -3.60
N ALA A 61 4.14 12.77 -2.88
CA ALA A 61 4.04 12.87 -1.42
C ALA A 61 2.63 13.24 -0.93
N VAL A 62 1.89 14.05 -1.68
CA VAL A 62 0.53 14.50 -1.32
C VAL A 62 -0.52 13.43 -1.63
N TYR A 63 -0.41 12.75 -2.77
CA TYR A 63 -1.43 11.78 -3.20
C TYR A 63 -1.12 10.35 -2.79
N PHE A 64 0.14 10.05 -2.50
CA PHE A 64 0.60 8.77 -2.00
C PHE A 64 1.45 9.02 -0.74
N PRO A 65 0.87 9.63 0.32
CA PRO A 65 1.57 9.72 1.58
C PRO A 65 1.90 8.30 2.03
N GLY A 66 3.14 8.06 2.45
CA GLY A 66 3.48 6.81 3.12
C GLY A 66 2.54 6.57 4.30
N ALA A 67 2.30 5.31 4.64
CA ALA A 67 1.54 5.03 5.85
C ALA A 67 2.23 5.67 7.06
N PRO A 68 1.47 6.25 8.01
CA PRO A 68 2.02 6.77 9.24
C PRO A 68 2.73 5.66 10.00
N ASP A 69 3.66 6.03 10.89
CA ASP A 69 4.25 5.08 11.83
C ASP A 69 3.16 4.42 12.69
N ALA A 70 3.44 3.21 13.16
CA ALA A 70 2.54 2.51 14.08
C ALA A 70 2.34 3.38 15.34
N PRO A 71 1.10 3.67 15.75
CA PRO A 71 0.86 4.43 16.98
C PRO A 71 1.35 3.63 18.19
N ASP A 72 1.85 4.33 19.22
CA ASP A 72 2.07 3.72 20.52
C ASP A 72 0.70 3.48 21.18
N LEU A 73 0.19 2.27 21.00
CA LEU A 73 -1.15 1.85 21.38
C LEU A 73 -1.07 0.52 22.12
N THR A 74 -1.81 0.41 23.21
CA THR A 74 -2.09 -0.85 23.92
C THR A 74 -3.60 -0.94 24.10
N VAL A 75 -4.21 -2.00 23.57
CA VAL A 75 -5.67 -2.17 23.59
C VAL A 75 -6.13 -2.74 24.93
N ALA A 76 -7.14 -2.13 25.53
CA ALA A 76 -7.63 -2.49 26.87
C ALA A 76 -8.31 -3.87 26.95
N ALA A 77 -8.85 -4.38 25.83
CA ALA A 77 -9.50 -5.68 25.71
C ALA A 77 -10.64 -5.92 26.71
N THR A 78 -11.50 -4.93 26.90
CA THR A 78 -12.74 -5.08 27.71
C THR A 78 -13.70 -6.10 27.09
N PRO A 79 -14.55 -6.79 27.87
CA PRO A 79 -15.54 -7.73 27.32
C PRO A 79 -16.42 -7.14 26.23
N GLU A 80 -16.83 -5.87 26.37
CA GLU A 80 -17.63 -5.15 25.38
C GLU A 80 -16.84 -4.89 24.09
N GLN A 81 -15.55 -4.50 24.20
CA GLN A 81 -14.67 -4.35 23.04
C GLN A 81 -14.44 -5.68 22.32
N ILE A 82 -14.21 -6.77 23.05
CA ILE A 82 -14.03 -8.11 22.48
C ILE A 82 -15.30 -8.55 21.75
N ALA A 83 -16.48 -8.35 22.33
CA ALA A 83 -17.75 -8.68 21.69
C ALA A 83 -17.99 -7.85 20.42
N ARG A 84 -17.66 -6.56 20.44
CA ARG A 84 -17.72 -5.68 19.26
C ARG A 84 -16.74 -6.15 18.18
N GLY A 85 -15.51 -6.48 18.58
CA GLY A 85 -14.48 -7.00 17.69
C GLY A 85 -14.88 -8.29 17.01
N GLN A 86 -15.45 -9.23 17.77
CA GLN A 86 -15.97 -10.49 17.24
C GLN A 86 -17.02 -10.26 16.15
N TYR A 87 -17.95 -9.34 16.39
CA TYR A 87 -18.96 -8.97 15.41
C TYR A 87 -18.35 -8.44 14.11
N LEU A 88 -17.41 -7.49 14.21
CA LEU A 88 -16.74 -6.89 13.06
C LEU A 88 -15.90 -7.92 12.28
N VAL A 89 -15.12 -8.73 12.98
CA VAL A 89 -14.26 -9.76 12.40
C VAL A 89 -15.06 -10.82 11.66
N ASN A 90 -16.21 -11.23 12.20
CA ASN A 90 -17.12 -12.15 11.51
C ASN A 90 -17.75 -11.53 10.26
N LEU A 91 -17.89 -10.21 10.20
CA LEU A 91 -18.47 -9.53 9.04
C LEU A 91 -17.44 -9.32 7.92
N SER A 92 -16.21 -8.97 8.26
CA SER A 92 -15.24 -8.47 7.26
C SER A 92 -13.95 -9.27 7.13
N CYS A 93 -13.51 -9.98 8.17
CA CYS A 93 -12.21 -10.67 8.15
C CYS A 93 -12.34 -12.16 7.80
N ILE A 94 -13.42 -12.81 8.21
CA ILE A 94 -13.61 -14.25 8.05
C ILE A 94 -13.66 -14.69 6.58
N GLY A 95 -14.09 -13.80 5.68
CA GLY A 95 -14.18 -14.06 4.24
C GLY A 95 -12.85 -14.45 3.58
N CYS A 96 -11.75 -13.97 4.14
CA CYS A 96 -10.42 -14.18 3.58
C CYS A 96 -9.49 -14.92 4.56
N HIS A 97 -9.63 -14.65 5.87
CA HIS A 97 -8.72 -15.14 6.89
C HIS A 97 -9.20 -16.39 7.63
N SER A 98 -10.38 -16.95 7.31
CA SER A 98 -10.77 -18.25 7.86
C SER A 98 -9.80 -19.37 7.44
N ALA A 99 -9.82 -20.49 8.15
CA ALA A 99 -9.18 -21.71 7.69
C ALA A 99 -9.63 -22.10 6.28
N VAL A 100 -8.76 -22.75 5.51
CA VAL A 100 -9.09 -23.24 4.15
C VAL A 100 -9.55 -24.69 4.14
N GLY A 101 -10.53 -24.96 3.28
CA GLY A 101 -10.99 -26.32 2.96
C GLY A 101 -10.04 -27.06 2.01
N PRO A 102 -10.32 -28.34 1.71
CA PRO A 102 -9.51 -29.16 0.79
C PRO A 102 -9.44 -28.61 -0.65
N ASP A 103 -10.42 -27.80 -1.04
CA ASP A 103 -10.50 -27.10 -2.32
C ASP A 103 -9.74 -25.76 -2.33
N GLY A 104 -9.14 -25.36 -1.20
CA GLY A 104 -8.45 -24.09 -1.02
C GLY A 104 -9.38 -22.89 -0.81
N ALA A 105 -10.70 -23.11 -0.75
CA ALA A 105 -11.68 -22.07 -0.48
C ALA A 105 -11.69 -21.71 1.01
N PRO A 106 -12.03 -20.45 1.36
CA PRO A 106 -12.22 -20.05 2.75
C PRO A 106 -13.40 -20.84 3.33
N SER A 107 -13.19 -21.47 4.49
CA SER A 107 -14.24 -22.21 5.19
C SER A 107 -15.38 -21.28 5.61
N MET A 108 -15.11 -19.98 5.83
CA MET A 108 -16.02 -19.04 6.50
C MET A 108 -16.28 -19.43 7.96
N GLN A 109 -15.35 -20.16 8.58
CA GLN A 109 -15.40 -20.52 9.99
C GLN A 109 -14.12 -20.10 10.72
N HIS A 110 -14.24 -19.99 12.04
CA HIS A 110 -13.09 -19.96 12.92
C HIS A 110 -12.37 -21.32 12.91
N PRO A 111 -11.06 -21.36 13.21
CA PRO A 111 -10.20 -20.22 13.55
C PRO A 111 -9.81 -19.37 12.33
N LEU A 112 -9.41 -18.11 12.57
CA LEU A 112 -8.88 -17.21 11.55
C LEU A 112 -7.43 -17.58 11.16
N SER A 113 -7.19 -18.84 10.81
CA SER A 113 -5.86 -19.38 10.54
C SER A 113 -5.34 -19.11 9.12
N GLY A 114 -6.12 -18.42 8.29
CA GLY A 114 -5.73 -17.98 6.94
C GLY A 114 -5.55 -19.12 5.95
N GLY A 115 -4.80 -18.82 4.88
CA GLY A 115 -4.39 -19.81 3.88
C GLY A 115 -5.09 -19.68 2.52
N THR A 116 -6.10 -18.80 2.42
CA THR A 116 -6.82 -18.58 1.16
C THR A 116 -5.96 -17.79 0.18
N ASN A 117 -5.73 -18.35 -1.01
CA ASN A 117 -5.03 -17.66 -2.08
C ASN A 117 -6.02 -16.81 -2.90
N MET A 118 -6.07 -15.52 -2.58
CA MET A 118 -7.03 -14.57 -3.14
C MET A 118 -6.75 -14.25 -4.61
N SER A 119 -5.48 -14.23 -5.02
CA SER A 119 -5.16 -14.00 -6.43
C SER A 119 -5.62 -15.18 -7.28
N ALA A 120 -5.48 -16.42 -6.78
CA ALA A 120 -5.97 -17.60 -7.48
C ALA A 120 -7.50 -17.66 -7.55
N SER A 121 -8.22 -17.37 -6.45
CA SER A 121 -9.68 -17.44 -6.42
C SER A 121 -10.34 -16.40 -7.33
N GLU A 122 -9.74 -15.22 -7.47
CA GLU A 122 -10.25 -14.12 -8.30
C GLU A 122 -9.77 -14.21 -9.77
N GLY A 123 -9.06 -15.27 -10.15
CA GLY A 123 -8.57 -15.46 -11.53
C GLY A 123 -7.33 -14.63 -11.89
N PHE A 124 -6.69 -14.00 -10.91
CA PHE A 124 -5.45 -13.23 -11.04
C PHE A 124 -4.21 -14.00 -10.58
N GLY A 125 -4.23 -15.34 -10.57
CA GLY A 125 -3.08 -16.13 -10.07
C GLY A 125 -1.76 -15.89 -10.82
N PHE A 126 -1.82 -15.33 -12.05
CA PHE A 126 -0.65 -15.02 -12.87
C PHE A 126 0.20 -13.85 -12.34
N ILE A 127 -0.31 -13.03 -11.41
CA ILE A 127 0.44 -11.94 -10.78
C ILE A 127 1.16 -12.36 -9.49
N GLY A 128 1.16 -13.65 -9.15
CA GLY A 128 1.76 -14.19 -7.93
C GLY A 128 0.71 -14.59 -6.89
N ALA A 129 1.13 -15.34 -5.87
CA ALA A 129 0.24 -15.79 -4.81
C ALA A 129 0.04 -14.69 -3.76
N MET A 130 -1.22 -14.34 -3.50
CA MET A 130 -1.60 -13.45 -2.40
C MET A 130 -2.39 -14.27 -1.39
N VAL A 131 -1.73 -14.75 -0.34
CA VAL A 131 -2.29 -15.72 0.59
C VAL A 131 -2.65 -15.03 1.91
N ALA A 132 -3.91 -15.15 2.31
CA ALA A 132 -4.39 -14.55 3.55
C ALA A 132 -3.60 -15.03 4.77
N GLU A 133 -3.18 -14.08 5.61
CA GLU A 133 -2.37 -14.32 6.81
C GLU A 133 -3.17 -15.04 7.90
N ASN A 134 -2.47 -15.77 8.78
CA ASN A 134 -3.05 -16.27 10.02
C ASN A 134 -3.17 -15.14 11.05
N LEU A 135 -4.41 -14.77 11.37
CA LEU A 135 -4.72 -13.68 12.31
C LEU A 135 -4.83 -14.14 13.77
N THR A 136 -4.61 -15.42 14.06
CA THR A 136 -4.56 -15.89 15.45
C THR A 136 -3.19 -15.60 16.07
N PRO A 137 -3.04 -15.66 17.41
CA PRO A 137 -1.74 -15.60 18.06
C PRO A 137 -0.78 -16.75 17.70
N GLY A 138 -1.24 -17.78 16.97
CA GLY A 138 -0.38 -18.82 16.41
C GLY A 138 0.27 -18.43 15.07
N GLY A 139 -0.12 -17.29 14.51
CA GLY A 139 0.37 -16.76 13.24
C GLY A 139 1.31 -15.56 13.38
N LYS A 140 1.37 -14.75 12.33
CA LYS A 140 2.27 -13.59 12.23
C LYS A 140 1.96 -12.50 13.25
N LEU A 141 0.72 -12.41 13.74
CA LEU A 141 0.32 -11.42 14.75
C LEU A 141 1.00 -11.61 16.11
N ALA A 142 1.60 -12.77 16.38
CA ALA A 142 2.38 -12.99 17.60
C ALA A 142 3.55 -11.99 17.75
N GLY A 143 4.14 -11.58 16.64
CA GLY A 143 5.25 -10.62 16.61
C GLY A 143 4.83 -9.15 16.50
N TYR A 144 3.55 -8.88 16.27
CA TYR A 144 3.05 -7.51 16.08
C TYR A 144 2.66 -6.90 17.43
N SER A 145 2.94 -5.62 17.62
CA SER A 145 2.31 -4.76 18.64
C SER A 145 0.88 -4.38 18.22
N ASP A 146 0.08 -3.88 19.16
CA ASP A 146 -1.30 -3.44 18.84
C ASP A 146 -1.30 -2.26 17.87
N GLY A 147 -0.34 -1.34 17.98
CA GLY A 147 -0.14 -0.26 17.02
C GLY A 147 0.19 -0.74 15.61
N GLU A 148 0.99 -1.81 15.48
CA GLU A 148 1.30 -2.39 14.17
C GLU A 148 0.09 -3.09 13.56
N ILE A 149 -0.72 -3.78 14.36
CA ILE A 149 -2.00 -4.36 13.89
C ILE A 149 -2.96 -3.23 13.48
N PHE A 150 -3.03 -2.17 14.26
CA PHE A 150 -3.84 -0.99 13.95
C PHE A 150 -3.46 -0.40 12.59
N ARG A 151 -2.17 -0.19 12.35
CA ARG A 151 -1.63 0.29 11.07
C ARG A 151 -1.90 -0.70 9.93
N ALA A 152 -1.75 -2.00 10.17
CA ALA A 152 -2.06 -3.03 9.18
C ALA A 152 -3.52 -2.99 8.74
N ILE A 153 -4.46 -2.76 9.66
CA ILE A 153 -5.88 -2.66 9.34
C ILE A 153 -6.21 -1.32 8.67
N ARG A 154 -5.82 -0.20 9.28
CA ARG A 154 -6.23 1.15 8.84
C ARG A 154 -5.50 1.63 7.60
N ASN A 155 -4.27 1.18 7.39
CA ASN A 155 -3.41 1.67 6.31
C ASN A 155 -2.99 0.57 5.34
N ALA A 156 -3.37 -0.69 5.57
CA ALA A 156 -2.95 -1.82 4.77
C ALA A 156 -1.42 -1.90 4.65
N VAL A 157 -0.69 -1.64 5.74
CA VAL A 157 0.78 -1.70 5.77
C VAL A 157 1.27 -2.61 6.89
N ASN A 158 2.13 -3.56 6.55
CA ASN A 158 2.67 -4.53 7.49
C ASN A 158 3.77 -3.92 8.40
N GLN A 159 4.25 -4.68 9.39
CA GLN A 159 5.29 -4.22 10.33
C GLN A 159 6.55 -3.71 9.60
N ASP A 160 6.92 -4.35 8.49
CA ASP A 160 8.09 -4.05 7.67
C ASP A 160 7.90 -2.82 6.74
N GLY A 161 6.69 -2.23 6.70
CA GLY A 161 6.38 -1.07 5.87
C GLY A 161 5.92 -1.39 4.44
N HIS A 162 5.66 -2.66 4.13
CA HIS A 162 5.11 -3.08 2.83
C HIS A 162 3.59 -3.02 2.81
N ASN A 163 3.03 -2.62 1.66
CA ASN A 163 1.59 -2.65 1.43
C ASN A 163 1.07 -4.09 1.40
N LEU A 164 -0.07 -4.31 2.05
CA LEU A 164 -0.82 -5.56 2.05
C LEU A 164 -1.71 -5.60 0.81
N GLY A 165 -1.42 -6.49 -0.13
CA GLY A 165 -1.96 -6.46 -1.49
C GLY A 165 -3.49 -6.30 -1.57
N PHE A 166 -4.24 -7.36 -1.22
CA PHE A 166 -5.70 -7.32 -1.27
C PHE A 166 -6.31 -6.36 -0.24
N MET A 167 -5.73 -6.25 0.95
CA MET A 167 -6.26 -5.35 1.99
C MET A 167 -6.19 -3.87 1.57
N SER A 168 -5.25 -3.48 0.72
CA SER A 168 -5.11 -2.09 0.21
C SER A 168 -6.30 -1.64 -0.64
N PHE A 169 -7.08 -2.56 -1.19
CA PHE A 169 -8.28 -2.26 -1.97
C PHE A 169 -9.55 -2.18 -1.13
N LEU A 170 -9.48 -2.54 0.15
CA LEU A 170 -10.63 -2.58 1.05
C LEU A 170 -10.74 -1.29 1.88
N PRO A 171 -11.95 -0.81 2.19
CA PRO A 171 -12.17 0.49 2.84
C PRO A 171 -11.88 0.48 4.36
N TYR A 172 -10.96 -0.35 4.85
CA TYR A 172 -10.64 -0.45 6.28
C TYR A 172 -10.04 0.81 6.88
N GLY A 173 -9.45 1.68 6.05
CA GLY A 173 -9.04 3.02 6.48
C GLY A 173 -10.18 3.92 6.94
N GLN A 174 -11.44 3.55 6.67
CA GLN A 174 -12.64 4.26 7.13
C GLN A 174 -13.19 3.73 8.46
N LEU A 175 -12.62 2.67 9.02
CA LEU A 175 -12.99 2.20 10.35
C LEU A 175 -12.70 3.29 11.40
N SER A 176 -13.58 3.38 12.40
CA SER A 176 -13.29 4.18 13.58
C SER A 176 -12.11 3.57 14.34
N ASP A 177 -11.36 4.41 15.06
CA ASP A 177 -10.25 3.93 15.88
C ASP A 177 -10.78 2.94 16.94
N ALA A 178 -11.94 3.21 17.54
CA ALA A 178 -12.60 2.31 18.49
C ALA A 178 -12.99 0.95 17.90
N ASP A 179 -13.50 0.90 16.65
CA ASP A 179 -13.81 -0.35 15.97
C ASP A 179 -12.53 -1.13 15.62
N THR A 180 -11.46 -0.42 15.27
CA THR A 180 -10.16 -1.04 14.96
C THR A 180 -9.53 -1.62 16.23
N GLU A 181 -9.56 -0.89 17.34
CA GLU A 181 -9.16 -1.39 18.66
C GLU A 181 -10.01 -2.58 19.10
N ALA A 182 -11.32 -2.57 18.85
CA ALA A 182 -12.20 -3.70 19.13
C ALA A 182 -11.81 -4.94 18.33
N ILE A 183 -11.51 -4.79 17.03
CA ILE A 183 -10.99 -5.88 16.19
C ILE A 183 -9.70 -6.44 16.80
N ILE A 184 -8.74 -5.58 17.15
CA ILE A 184 -7.47 -5.99 17.76
C ILE A 184 -7.71 -6.74 19.07
N ALA A 185 -8.58 -6.22 19.95
CA ALA A 185 -8.95 -6.87 21.21
C ALA A 185 -9.43 -8.30 20.98
N TYR A 186 -10.32 -8.48 19.99
CA TYR A 186 -10.83 -9.80 19.66
C TYR A 186 -9.74 -10.72 19.10
N LEU A 187 -8.91 -10.25 18.17
CA LEU A 187 -7.81 -11.04 17.60
C LEU A 187 -6.82 -11.50 18.69
N ARG A 188 -6.50 -10.65 19.66
CA ARG A 188 -5.67 -11.00 20.83
C ARG A 188 -6.32 -12.03 21.75
N SER A 189 -7.65 -12.03 21.83
CA SER A 189 -8.41 -12.97 22.67
C SER A 189 -8.52 -14.38 22.06
N LEU A 190 -8.21 -14.54 20.77
CA LEU A 190 -8.32 -15.83 20.09
C LEU A 190 -7.30 -16.82 20.64
N PRO A 191 -7.65 -18.12 20.73
CA PRO A 191 -6.65 -19.15 20.95
C PRO A 191 -5.66 -19.18 19.77
N PRO A 192 -4.37 -19.46 20.01
CA PRO A 192 -3.43 -19.73 18.93
C PRO A 192 -3.91 -20.90 18.06
N ALA A 193 -3.84 -20.75 16.74
CA ALA A 193 -4.13 -21.82 15.79
C ALA A 193 -3.03 -21.93 14.73
N GLU A 194 -2.76 -23.16 14.29
CA GLU A 194 -1.85 -23.40 13.17
C GLU A 194 -2.57 -23.24 11.83
N SER A 195 -1.82 -22.80 10.82
CA SER A 195 -2.30 -22.77 9.44
C SER A 195 -2.12 -24.14 8.78
N SER A 196 -3.11 -24.58 8.01
CA SER A 196 -3.02 -25.82 7.22
C SER A 196 -2.13 -25.67 5.98
N THR A 197 -1.83 -24.44 5.58
CA THR A 197 -0.98 -24.08 4.44
C THR A 197 -0.06 -22.91 4.82
N GLN A 198 0.95 -22.64 3.98
CA GLN A 198 1.78 -21.45 4.13
C GLN A 198 0.93 -20.20 3.91
N THR A 199 0.93 -19.29 4.87
CA THR A 199 0.21 -18.01 4.83
C THR A 199 1.16 -16.85 4.51
N GLY A 200 0.58 -15.72 4.09
CA GLY A 200 1.29 -14.48 3.81
C GLY A 200 1.85 -14.36 2.39
N ASP A 201 2.10 -13.11 2.00
CA ASP A 201 2.70 -12.75 0.71
C ASP A 201 4.21 -13.08 0.75
N LYS A 202 4.73 -13.66 -0.34
CA LYS A 202 6.18 -13.88 -0.55
C LYS A 202 6.80 -12.74 -1.34
#